data_AF-K1U5G6-F1
#
_entry.id   AF-K1U5G6-F1
#
_cell.length_a   1.000
_cell.length_b   1.000
_cell.length_c   1.000
_cell.angle_alpha   90.00
_cell.angle_beta   90.00
_cell.angle_gamma   90.00
#
_symmetry.space_group_name_H-M   'P 1'
#
loop_
_entity.id
_entity.type
_entity.pdbx_description
1 polymer ?
#
loop_
_entity_poly.entity_id
_entity_poly.type
_entity_poly.pdbx_seq_one_letter_code
_entity_poly.pdbx_strand_id
1 'polypeptide(L)'
;MINGTDDVTAHALAAVCRIAIMQRVSDSYGPIPYTQIMADKTESLEVAYDTQQEAYMAMFEELDAAIASLEDNLTLPSDAFGRYDGVYAGNIAQWLKFANSLKLRMAMRLTYVDEATARTKAAEAIAGGVITANADNARMQTSDNRMTLIYNDWGDHRVGGRHHQLHERLQRPAAR
;
A
#
# COMPACT_ATOMS: atom_id res chain seq x y z
N MET A 1 2.54 -15.07 -11.21
CA MET A 1 1.23 -14.74 -11.82
C MET A 1 1.19 -13.26 -12.26
N ILE A 2 2.17 -12.79 -13.05
CA ILE A 2 2.26 -11.39 -13.56
C ILE A 2 2.53 -11.35 -15.10
N ASN A 3 2.89 -12.47 -15.74
CA ASN A 3 3.39 -12.53 -17.14
C ASN A 3 2.32 -12.52 -18.26
N GLY A 4 1.15 -11.90 -18.03
CA GLY A 4 0.09 -11.85 -19.05
C GLY A 4 0.27 -10.72 -20.08
N THR A 5 1.23 -9.83 -19.86
CA THR A 5 1.54 -8.64 -20.67
C THR A 5 3.04 -8.40 -20.63
N ASP A 6 3.63 -7.76 -21.64
CA ASP A 6 5.03 -7.30 -21.63
C ASP A 6 5.15 -5.82 -21.21
N ASP A 7 4.04 -5.24 -20.75
CA ASP A 7 3.97 -3.84 -20.29
C ASP A 7 4.62 -3.69 -18.90
N VAL A 8 5.80 -3.06 -18.91
CA VAL A 8 6.62 -2.80 -17.70
C VAL A 8 5.90 -1.94 -16.66
N THR A 9 5.01 -1.05 -17.10
CA THR A 9 4.23 -0.18 -16.21
C THR A 9 3.13 -0.99 -15.56
N ALA A 10 2.39 -1.79 -16.32
CA ALA A 10 1.35 -2.68 -15.77
C ALA A 10 1.94 -3.66 -14.73
N HIS A 11 3.14 -4.18 -14.97
CA HIS A 11 3.85 -4.99 -13.98
C HIS A 11 4.20 -4.23 -12.71
N ALA A 12 4.71 -3.01 -12.83
CA ALA A 12 5.04 -2.18 -11.67
C ALA A 12 3.79 -1.86 -10.83
N LEU A 13 2.66 -1.52 -11.45
CA LEU A 13 1.40 -1.30 -10.73
C LEU A 13 0.88 -2.57 -10.05
N ALA A 14 0.97 -3.72 -10.72
CA ALA A 14 0.59 -5.00 -10.14
C ALA A 14 1.47 -5.34 -8.91
N ALA A 15 2.78 -5.08 -9.00
CA ALA A 15 3.70 -5.22 -7.88
C ALA A 15 3.31 -4.31 -6.71
N VAL A 16 3.09 -3.02 -6.96
CA VAL A 16 2.65 -2.06 -5.92
C VAL A 16 1.35 -2.51 -5.24
N CYS A 17 0.35 -2.94 -6.02
CA CYS A 17 -0.90 -3.46 -5.48
C CYS A 17 -0.69 -4.70 -4.61
N ARG A 18 0.11 -5.64 -5.11
CA ARG A 18 0.41 -6.88 -4.38
C ARG A 18 1.16 -6.61 -3.09
N ILE A 19 2.19 -5.75 -3.11
CA ILE A 19 2.95 -5.33 -1.92
C ILE A 19 1.99 -4.70 -0.91
N ALA A 20 1.10 -3.80 -1.34
CA ALA A 20 0.12 -3.18 -0.45
C ALA A 20 -0.83 -4.20 0.22
N ILE A 21 -1.16 -5.29 -0.47
CA ILE A 21 -1.97 -6.39 0.07
C ILE A 21 -1.13 -7.25 1.03
N MET A 22 0.02 -7.75 0.57
CA MET A 22 0.87 -8.67 1.32
C MET A 22 1.42 -8.04 2.60
N GLN A 23 1.72 -6.73 2.57
CA GLN A 23 2.07 -5.95 3.76
C GLN A 23 0.98 -6.03 4.85
N ARG A 24 -0.29 -5.91 4.47
CA ARG A 24 -1.43 -6.04 5.41
C ARG A 24 -1.62 -7.47 5.90
N VAL A 25 -1.40 -8.46 5.03
CA VAL A 25 -1.47 -9.88 5.41
C VAL A 25 -0.39 -10.18 6.44
N SER A 26 0.86 -9.79 6.19
CA SER A 26 1.94 -9.99 7.16
C SER A 26 1.69 -9.23 8.46
N ASP A 27 1.18 -7.99 8.41
CA ASP A 27 0.84 -7.25 9.63
C ASP A 27 -0.25 -7.91 10.48
N SER A 28 -1.10 -8.74 9.87
CA SER A 28 -2.19 -9.43 10.56
C SER A 28 -1.78 -10.81 11.08
N TYR A 29 -0.93 -11.53 10.33
CA TYR A 29 -0.63 -12.95 10.58
C TYR A 29 0.85 -13.24 10.89
N GLY A 30 1.75 -12.27 10.70
CA GLY A 30 3.18 -12.42 10.88
C GLY A 30 3.88 -13.02 9.65
N PRO A 31 4.57 -14.18 9.79
CA PRO A 31 5.20 -14.88 8.67
C PRO A 31 4.23 -15.18 7.52
N ILE A 32 4.68 -15.00 6.28
CA ILE A 32 3.89 -15.21 5.07
C ILE A 32 4.74 -15.82 3.97
N PRO A 33 4.17 -16.61 3.05
CA PRO A 33 4.88 -16.99 1.83
C PRO A 33 5.00 -15.75 0.92
N TYR A 34 6.23 -15.32 0.63
CA TYR A 34 6.49 -14.15 -0.21
C TYR A 34 7.58 -14.43 -1.26
N THR A 35 8.82 -14.68 -0.84
CA THR A 35 9.99 -14.86 -1.72
C THR A 35 9.85 -16.11 -2.58
N GLN A 36 9.33 -17.19 -2.00
CA GLN A 36 9.18 -18.48 -2.67
C GLN A 36 8.07 -18.45 -3.73
N ILE A 37 7.04 -17.61 -3.54
CA ILE A 37 6.02 -17.35 -4.58
C ILE A 37 6.66 -16.66 -5.80
N MET A 38 7.76 -15.94 -5.61
CA MET A 38 8.49 -15.27 -6.69
C MET A 38 9.54 -16.16 -7.34
N ALA A 39 10.18 -17.04 -6.56
CA ALA A 39 11.26 -17.90 -7.02
C ALA A 39 10.77 -19.11 -7.85
N ASP A 40 9.65 -19.72 -7.46
CA ASP A 40 9.21 -20.99 -8.02
C ASP A 40 8.09 -20.85 -9.06
N LYS A 41 8.38 -21.33 -10.27
CA LYS A 41 7.40 -21.59 -11.35
C LYS A 41 6.75 -22.96 -11.23
N THR A 42 7.04 -23.69 -10.16
CA THR A 42 6.46 -25.01 -9.93
C THR A 42 5.05 -24.84 -9.39
N GLU A 43 4.11 -25.63 -9.91
CA GLU A 43 2.74 -25.76 -9.40
C GLU A 43 2.73 -26.46 -8.03
N SER A 44 3.71 -26.15 -7.16
CA SER A 44 3.79 -26.69 -5.82
C SER A 44 2.72 -26.04 -4.96
N LEU A 45 1.87 -26.88 -4.36
CA LEU A 45 0.89 -26.45 -3.36
C LEU A 45 1.54 -26.15 -1.99
N GLU A 46 2.82 -26.50 -1.83
CA GLU A 46 3.60 -26.25 -0.63
C GLU A 46 4.61 -25.13 -0.91
N VAL A 47 4.37 -23.97 -0.29
CA VAL A 47 5.25 -22.80 -0.37
C VAL A 47 5.77 -22.50 1.02
N ALA A 48 7.08 -22.43 1.19
CA ALA A 48 7.68 -22.10 2.47
C ALA A 48 7.36 -20.66 2.87
N TYR A 49 7.23 -20.45 4.18
CA TYR A 49 6.94 -19.14 4.75
C TYR A 49 8.25 -18.40 4.99
N ASP A 50 8.27 -17.13 4.61
CA ASP A 50 9.30 -16.20 5.04
C ASP A 50 8.96 -15.68 6.43
N THR A 51 9.99 -15.42 7.23
CA THR A 51 9.79 -14.61 8.44
C THR A 51 9.23 -13.24 8.05
N GLN A 52 8.55 -12.57 8.98
CA GLN A 52 8.03 -11.22 8.72
C GLN A 52 9.16 -10.25 8.32
N GLN A 53 10.36 -10.40 8.89
CA GLN A 53 11.51 -9.58 8.53
C GLN A 53 11.95 -9.81 7.08
N GLU A 54 12.15 -11.08 6.69
CA GLU A 54 12.53 -11.45 5.32
C GLU A 54 11.49 -10.97 4.30
N ALA A 55 10.20 -11.18 4.59
CA ALA A 55 9.11 -10.70 3.73
C ALA A 55 9.12 -9.17 3.58
N TYR A 56 9.36 -8.42 4.65
CA TYR A 56 9.46 -6.96 4.57
C TYR A 56 10.66 -6.49 3.74
N MET A 57 11.82 -7.13 3.87
CA MET A 57 12.99 -6.78 3.07
C MET A 57 12.77 -7.07 1.60
N ALA A 58 12.21 -8.23 1.27
CA ALA A 58 11.83 -8.56 -0.10
C ALA A 58 10.77 -7.60 -0.68
N MET A 59 9.78 -7.21 0.13
CA MET A 59 8.79 -6.20 -0.27
C MET A 59 9.44 -4.83 -0.56
N PHE A 60 10.45 -4.41 0.20
CA PHE A 60 11.16 -3.16 -0.09
C PHE A 60 11.95 -3.22 -1.40
N GLU A 61 12.67 -4.32 -1.64
CA GLU A 61 13.44 -4.49 -2.89
C GLU A 61 12.53 -4.45 -4.12
N GLU A 62 11.40 -5.15 -4.05
CA GLU A 62 10.42 -5.13 -5.14
C GLU A 62 9.73 -3.77 -5.29
N LEU A 63 9.40 -3.10 -4.18
CA LEU A 63 8.81 -1.77 -4.23
C LEU A 63 9.76 -0.75 -4.85
N ASP A 64 11.06 -0.86 -4.56
CA ASP A 64 12.10 0.00 -5.14
C ASP A 64 12.23 -0.23 -6.64
N ALA A 65 12.20 -1.49 -7.09
CA ALA A 65 12.19 -1.82 -8.52
C ALA A 65 10.92 -1.32 -9.23
N ALA A 66 9.76 -1.43 -8.57
CA ALA A 66 8.51 -0.91 -9.10
C ALA A 66 8.51 0.62 -9.19
N ILE A 67 9.00 1.32 -8.16
CA ILE A 67 9.16 2.79 -8.15
C ILE A 67 10.05 3.23 -9.31
N ALA A 68 11.23 2.62 -9.49
CA ALA A 68 12.12 2.94 -10.60
C ALA A 68 11.44 2.75 -11.97
N SER A 69 10.70 1.64 -12.14
CA SER A 69 9.93 1.40 -13.36
C SER A 69 8.85 2.48 -13.61
N LEU A 70 8.15 2.93 -12.57
CA LEU A 70 7.16 4.02 -12.71
C LEU A 70 7.83 5.36 -13.06
N GLU A 71 8.97 5.66 -12.44
CA GLU A 71 9.75 6.89 -12.70
C GLU A 71 10.22 6.97 -14.15
N ASP A 72 10.75 5.87 -14.69
CA ASP A 72 11.25 5.80 -16.07
C ASP A 72 10.13 5.93 -17.13
N ASN A 73 8.87 5.75 -16.72
CA ASN A 73 7.72 5.62 -17.63
C ASN A 73 6.62 6.66 -17.40
N LEU A 74 6.91 7.79 -16.73
CA LEU A 74 5.95 8.84 -16.40
C LEU A 74 5.18 9.41 -17.60
N THR A 75 5.75 9.35 -18.81
CA THR A 75 5.17 9.91 -20.04
C THR A 75 4.44 8.88 -20.91
N LEU A 76 4.38 7.62 -20.50
CA LEU A 76 3.73 6.59 -21.33
C LEU A 76 2.21 6.81 -21.42
N PRO A 77 1.60 6.56 -22.58
CA PRO A 77 0.15 6.61 -22.73
C PRO A 77 -0.51 5.54 -21.84
N SER A 78 -1.28 5.97 -20.85
CA SER A 78 -1.94 5.07 -19.89
C SER A 78 -3.32 4.59 -20.34
N ASP A 79 -3.78 4.95 -21.55
CA ASP A 79 -5.19 4.75 -21.97
C ASP A 79 -5.64 3.28 -21.97
N ALA A 80 -4.74 2.35 -22.31
CA ALA A 80 -5.05 0.92 -22.34
C ALA A 80 -5.28 0.34 -20.95
N PHE A 81 -4.48 0.74 -19.96
CA PHE A 81 -4.60 0.27 -18.58
C PHE A 81 -5.57 1.12 -17.74
N GLY A 82 -5.67 2.41 -18.01
CA GLY A 82 -6.44 3.37 -17.21
C GLY A 82 -7.92 3.03 -17.10
N ARG A 83 -8.48 2.31 -18.08
CA ARG A 83 -9.85 1.78 -18.04
C ARG A 83 -10.07 0.71 -16.96
N TYR A 84 -9.00 0.03 -16.54
CA TYR A 84 -9.02 -1.03 -15.54
C TYR A 84 -8.53 -0.54 -14.17
N ASP A 85 -8.00 0.69 -14.10
CA ASP A 85 -7.57 1.33 -12.86
C ASP A 85 -8.71 2.11 -12.19
N GLY A 86 -9.33 1.49 -11.20
CA GLY A 86 -10.37 2.14 -10.38
C GLY A 86 -9.86 3.13 -9.33
N VAL A 87 -8.55 3.37 -9.23
CA VAL A 87 -7.94 4.25 -8.22
C VAL A 87 -7.49 5.58 -8.82
N TYR A 88 -6.65 5.53 -9.86
CA TYR A 88 -6.05 6.73 -10.47
C TYR A 88 -6.29 6.84 -11.98
N ALA A 89 -7.16 5.99 -12.55
CA ALA A 89 -7.48 5.97 -13.98
C ALA A 89 -6.22 5.91 -14.88
N GLY A 90 -5.17 5.23 -14.42
CA GLY A 90 -3.90 5.06 -15.13
C GLY A 90 -2.88 6.18 -14.88
N ASN A 91 -3.14 7.14 -14.00
CA ASN A 91 -2.19 8.21 -13.72
C ASN A 91 -0.94 7.69 -12.99
N ILE A 92 0.14 7.50 -13.75
CA ILE A 92 1.41 6.94 -13.27
C ILE A 92 2.04 7.84 -12.19
N ALA A 93 1.98 9.15 -12.33
CA ALA A 93 2.55 10.08 -11.35
C ALA A 93 1.86 9.96 -9.98
N GLN A 94 0.56 9.68 -9.96
CA GLN A 94 -0.16 9.42 -8.70
C GLN A 94 0.17 8.04 -8.12
N TRP A 95 0.33 7.03 -8.97
CA TRP A 95 0.83 5.71 -8.54
C TRP A 95 2.24 5.78 -7.93
N LEU A 96 3.13 6.58 -8.52
CA LEU A 96 4.47 6.83 -7.98
C LEU A 96 4.41 7.45 -6.58
N LYS A 97 3.61 8.50 -6.40
CA LYS A 97 3.38 9.10 -5.06
C LYS A 97 2.82 8.09 -4.06
N PHE A 98 1.89 7.24 -4.50
CA PHE A 98 1.33 6.19 -3.65
C PHE A 98 2.38 5.14 -3.27
N ALA A 99 3.20 4.68 -4.21
CA ALA A 99 4.27 3.71 -3.97
C ALA A 99 5.30 4.26 -2.96
N ASN A 100 5.74 5.51 -3.13
CA ASN A 100 6.62 6.19 -2.16
C ASN A 100 5.93 6.34 -0.79
N SER A 101 4.64 6.66 -0.74
CA SER A 101 3.90 6.75 0.53
C SER A 101 3.74 5.38 1.21
N LEU A 102 3.60 4.31 0.43
CA LEU A 102 3.57 2.94 0.94
C LEU A 102 4.94 2.55 1.52
N LYS A 103 6.02 2.88 0.81
CA LYS A 103 7.40 2.70 1.29
C LYS A 103 7.63 3.42 2.62
N LEU A 104 7.17 4.68 2.73
CA LEU A 104 7.24 5.43 3.99
C LEU A 104 6.43 4.75 5.11
N ARG A 105 5.20 4.30 4.84
CA ARG A 105 4.38 3.57 5.83
C ARG A 105 5.08 2.31 6.33
N MET A 106 5.64 1.52 5.42
CA MET A 106 6.40 0.31 5.75
C MET A 106 7.64 0.65 6.58
N ALA A 107 8.39 1.68 6.19
CA ALA A 107 9.58 2.11 6.93
C ALA A 107 9.24 2.53 8.37
N MET A 108 8.14 3.27 8.57
CA MET A 108 7.67 3.65 9.91
C MET A 108 7.34 2.44 10.79
N ARG A 109 6.87 1.33 10.21
CA ARG A 109 6.59 0.07 10.92
C ARG A 109 7.86 -0.54 11.54
N LEU A 110 9.02 -0.33 10.93
CA LEU A 110 10.30 -0.89 11.36
C LEU A 110 10.97 -0.09 12.49
N THR A 111 10.50 1.11 12.81
CA THR A 111 11.18 2.06 13.72
C THR A 111 11.62 1.50 15.08
N TYR A 112 10.92 0.51 15.63
CA TYR A 112 11.28 -0.10 16.93
C TYR A 112 12.10 -1.39 16.82
N VAL A 113 12.30 -1.92 15.61
CA VAL A 113 12.97 -3.21 15.36
C VAL A 113 14.29 -2.99 14.61
N ASP A 114 14.30 -2.12 13.62
CA ASP A 114 15.48 -1.74 12.83
C ASP A 114 15.38 -0.27 12.43
N GLU A 115 15.84 0.60 13.33
CA GLU A 115 15.81 2.05 13.14
C GLU A 115 16.67 2.51 11.95
N ALA A 116 17.80 1.84 11.70
CA ALA A 116 18.73 2.22 10.65
C ALA A 116 18.10 2.01 9.26
N THR A 117 17.50 0.85 9.02
CA THR A 117 16.76 0.56 7.79
C THR A 117 15.53 1.45 7.67
N ALA A 118 14.77 1.63 8.75
CA ALA A 118 13.60 2.52 8.77
C ALA A 118 13.96 3.95 8.34
N ARG A 119 15.02 4.53 8.91
CA ARG A 119 15.47 5.90 8.59
C ARG A 119 15.89 6.02 7.13
N THR A 120 16.64 5.04 6.63
CA THR A 120 17.12 5.02 5.25
C THR A 120 15.93 4.96 4.27
N LYS A 121 15.04 3.98 4.44
CA LYS A 121 13.88 3.79 3.57
C LYS A 121 12.87 4.95 3.64
N ALA A 122 12.69 5.55 4.82
CA ALA A 122 11.85 6.73 4.98
C ALA A 122 12.42 7.95 4.26
N ALA A 123 13.74 8.19 4.34
CA ALA A 123 14.40 9.28 3.65
C ALA A 123 14.31 9.12 2.13
N GLU A 124 14.55 7.92 1.60
CA GLU A 124 14.38 7.59 0.18
C GLU A 124 12.95 7.86 -0.28
N ALA A 125 11.95 7.39 0.47
CA ALA A 125 10.53 7.59 0.14
C ALA A 125 10.14 9.08 0.10
N ILE A 126 10.63 9.88 1.06
CA ILE A 126 10.37 11.31 1.10
C ILE A 126 11.02 12.01 -0.09
N ALA A 127 12.26 11.63 -0.44
CA ALA A 127 12.98 12.19 -1.58
C ALA A 127 12.30 11.86 -2.93
N GLY A 128 11.74 10.66 -3.07
CA GLY A 128 10.96 10.25 -4.25
C GLY A 128 9.59 10.93 -4.37
N GLY A 129 9.14 11.64 -3.32
CA GLY A 129 7.87 12.36 -3.30
C GLY A 129 6.70 11.49 -2.87
N VAL A 130 6.12 11.84 -1.71
CA VAL A 130 4.96 11.18 -1.11
C VAL A 130 3.66 11.95 -1.39
N ILE A 131 2.52 11.37 -1.00
CA ILE A 131 1.21 12.02 -1.01
C ILE A 131 1.23 13.16 0.01
N THR A 132 1.04 14.39 -0.47
CA THR A 132 1.01 15.61 0.37
C THR A 132 -0.33 16.37 0.28
N ALA A 133 -1.18 16.02 -0.68
CA ALA A 133 -2.47 16.64 -0.89
C ALA A 133 -3.59 15.59 -0.99
N ASN A 134 -4.80 15.94 -0.54
CA ASN A 134 -5.95 15.05 -0.55
C ASN A 134 -6.36 14.59 -1.97
N ALA A 135 -6.02 15.37 -3.00
CA ALA A 135 -6.29 15.01 -4.40
C ALA A 135 -5.47 13.79 -4.87
N ASP A 136 -4.36 13.48 -4.18
CA ASP A 136 -3.50 12.34 -4.48
C ASP A 136 -3.87 11.09 -3.65
N ASN A 137 -4.93 11.13 -2.85
CA ASN A 137 -5.33 9.99 -2.02
C ASN A 137 -5.73 8.78 -2.88
N ALA A 138 -5.12 7.62 -2.61
CA ALA A 138 -5.50 6.36 -3.22
C ALA A 138 -6.86 5.91 -2.69
N ARG A 139 -7.91 6.05 -3.51
CA ARG A 139 -9.28 5.65 -3.18
C ARG A 139 -9.91 4.92 -4.37
N MET A 140 -10.49 3.76 -4.12
CA MET A 140 -11.34 3.09 -5.11
C MET A 140 -12.77 3.54 -4.88
N GLN A 141 -13.36 4.24 -5.85
CA GLN A 141 -14.77 4.62 -5.78
C GLN A 141 -15.63 3.49 -6.35
N THR A 142 -16.60 3.05 -5.57
CA THR A 142 -17.62 2.09 -6.02
C THR A 142 -18.97 2.81 -6.09
N SER A 143 -19.82 2.41 -7.04
CA SER A 143 -21.17 2.98 -7.17
C SER A 143 -22.01 2.75 -5.91
N ASP A 144 -21.87 1.56 -5.31
CA ASP A 144 -22.42 1.22 -3.99
C ASP A 144 -21.28 0.84 -3.05
N ASN A 145 -21.08 1.63 -2.00
CA ASN A 145 -20.17 1.25 -0.92
C ASN A 145 -20.97 0.53 0.16
N ARG A 146 -20.95 -0.81 0.15
CA ARG A 146 -21.68 -1.62 1.14
C ARG A 146 -21.25 -1.35 2.57
N MET A 147 -19.99 -0.94 2.78
CA MET A 147 -19.54 -0.53 4.10
C MET A 147 -20.20 0.79 4.52
N THR A 148 -20.32 1.75 3.60
CA THR A 148 -21.09 2.98 3.85
C THR A 148 -22.56 2.69 4.15
N LEU A 149 -23.21 1.77 3.43
CA LEU A 149 -24.59 1.38 3.71
C LEU A 149 -24.74 0.78 5.13
N ILE A 150 -23.87 -0.16 5.49
CA ILE A 150 -23.90 -0.81 6.81
C ILE A 150 -23.62 0.18 7.93
N TYR A 151 -22.62 1.05 7.75
CA TYR A 151 -22.30 2.07 8.74
C TYR A 151 -23.39 3.14 8.75
N ASN A 152 -23.51 3.97 7.72
CA ASN A 152 -24.28 5.20 7.78
C ASN A 152 -25.80 5.00 7.65
N ASP A 153 -26.26 4.01 6.89
CA ASP A 153 -27.68 3.93 6.53
C ASP A 153 -28.47 2.99 7.44
N TRP A 154 -27.85 1.93 7.97
CA TRP A 154 -28.51 1.00 8.90
C TRP A 154 -28.47 1.48 10.36
N GLY A 155 -27.58 2.42 10.71
CA GLY A 155 -27.53 3.04 12.03
C GLY A 155 -27.12 2.10 13.18
N ASP A 156 -26.61 0.90 12.90
CA ASP A 156 -26.32 -0.14 13.89
C ASP A 156 -24.83 -0.23 14.30
N HIS A 157 -24.04 0.82 14.04
CA HIS A 157 -22.67 0.89 14.52
C HIS A 157 -22.59 1.81 15.75
N ARG A 158 -22.12 1.26 16.87
CA ARG A 158 -21.82 2.06 18.06
C ARG A 158 -20.32 2.25 18.16
N VAL A 159 -19.90 3.50 18.30
CA VAL A 159 -18.52 3.84 18.62
C VAL A 159 -18.19 3.31 20.01
N GLY A 160 -17.06 2.59 20.15
CA GLY A 160 -16.60 2.10 21.45
C GLY A 160 -16.42 3.25 22.46
N GLY A 161 -16.84 3.04 23.71
CA GLY A 161 -16.90 4.11 24.72
C GLY A 161 -15.59 4.89 24.93
N ARG A 162 -14.43 4.26 24.70
CA ARG A 162 -13.12 4.92 24.76
C ARG A 162 -12.95 5.98 23.67
N HIS A 163 -13.39 5.71 22.45
CA HIS A 163 -13.29 6.68 21.35
C HIS A 163 -14.27 7.84 21.55
N HIS A 164 -15.48 7.55 22.06
CA HIS A 164 -16.45 8.58 22.42
C HIS A 164 -15.91 9.53 23.49
N GLN A 165 -15.34 8.99 24.58
CA GLN A 165 -14.72 9.79 25.64
C GLN A 165 -13.54 10.64 25.14
N LEU A 166 -12.73 10.12 24.20
CA LEU A 166 -11.64 10.88 23.60
C LEU A 166 -12.17 12.06 22.78
N HIS A 167 -13.20 11.83 21.96
CA HIS A 167 -13.83 12.88 21.16
C HIS A 167 -14.40 13.99 22.04
N GLU A 168 -15.09 13.64 23.12
CA GLU A 168 -15.58 14.62 24.10
C GLU A 168 -14.44 15.40 24.78
N ARG A 169 -13.32 14.75 25.08
CA ARG A 169 -12.15 15.43 25.68
C ARG A 169 -11.50 16.41 24.72
N LEU A 170 -11.42 16.09 23.44
CA LEU A 170 -10.83 16.96 22.40
C LEU A 170 -11.73 18.14 22.04
N GLN A 171 -13.05 18.00 22.18
CA GLN A 171 -14.02 19.07 21.94
C GLN A 171 -14.22 20.03 23.11
N ARG A 172 -13.73 19.68 24.31
CA ARG A 172 -13.77 20.60 25.45
C ARG A 172 -12.72 21.71 25.25
N PRO A 173 -13.10 22.99 25.20
CA PRO A 173 -12.13 24.07 25.15
C PRO A 173 -11.27 24.02 26.41
N ALA A 174 -9.96 24.29 26.27
CA ALA A 174 -9.05 24.39 27.41
C ALA A 174 -9.59 25.45 28.37
N ALA A 175 -10.03 25.02 29.56
CA ALA A 175 -10.43 25.94 30.62
C ALA A 175 -9.21 26.79 30.98
N ARG A 176 -9.35 28.12 30.85
CA ARG A 176 -8.41 29.11 31.36
C ARG A 176 -8.49 29.20 32.88
#